data_AF-Q392C7-F1
#
_entry.id   AF-Q392C7-F1
#
_cell.length_a   1.000
_cell.length_b   1.000
_cell.length_c   1.000
_cell.angle_alpha   90.00
_cell.angle_beta   90.00
_cell.angle_gamma   90.00
#
_symmetry.space_group_name_H-M   'P 1'
#
loop_
_entity.id
_entity.type
_entity.pdbx_description
1 polymer ?
#
loop_
_entity_poly.entity_id
_entity_poly.type
_entity_poly.pdbx_seq_one_letter_code
_entity_poly.pdbx_strand_id
1 'polypeptide(L)'
;MARSGIRHAFDIAARIAHNPQRRVAATRRECRHGRPALTASHAPAQQEGNMQTRTASARLNLARAVIVALYVVSLLLPVAAEPPNAAGAVTWLRGYMVLAIGPLAILDLQFAWLGNPLLLVALIKPNRIVSALIAVAVVFALGWHTIPTGPDFKPIHAFGIGYYLWMAAMVGGAALPWIGGRLKQDAAAPAAAIAPDAPAASIDPMDFIDPMDAMEAAERADSGGAAQLDTAPSPPVSPIPPSHWTVTATDTRIDVTDHNGATHGIALSDLGAVVIETNDQGPYGSSVWWILFDTNKQFACGFPQGADGAKAAVDRLLDLPGIDHRKVIDAQTSVRNAMFPIWQRAARVEAKDGEAQRAD
;
A
#
# COMPACT_ATOMS: atom_id res chain seq x y z
N MET A 1 -39.40 14.23 -6.34
CA MET A 1 -39.17 13.24 -7.41
C MET A 1 -37.72 12.78 -7.38
N ALA A 2 -37.37 11.75 -6.59
CA ALA A 2 -36.04 11.10 -6.60
C ALA A 2 -36.04 9.84 -5.71
N ARG A 3 -36.96 8.89 -5.94
CA ARG A 3 -37.04 7.61 -5.19
C ARG A 3 -37.25 6.39 -6.09
N SER A 4 -36.79 6.44 -7.35
CA SER A 4 -37.05 5.40 -8.36
C SER A 4 -35.81 4.87 -9.09
N GLY A 5 -34.62 4.92 -8.46
CA GLY A 5 -33.37 4.47 -9.08
C GLY A 5 -32.77 3.16 -8.54
N ILE A 6 -33.24 2.65 -7.39
CA ILE A 6 -32.51 1.60 -6.64
C ILE A 6 -33.15 0.21 -6.79
N ARG A 7 -34.33 0.08 -7.42
CA ARG A 7 -35.01 -1.23 -7.59
C ARG A 7 -34.58 -2.04 -8.82
N HIS A 8 -33.79 -1.49 -9.73
CA HIS A 8 -33.41 -2.21 -10.96
C HIS A 8 -32.09 -3.01 -10.88
N ALA A 9 -31.28 -2.82 -9.83
CA ALA A 9 -30.00 -3.52 -9.69
C ALA A 9 -30.10 -4.90 -8.98
N PHE A 10 -31.24 -5.21 -8.33
CA PHE A 10 -31.42 -6.46 -7.60
C PHE A 10 -32.08 -7.60 -8.41
N ASP A 11 -32.60 -7.31 -9.60
CA ASP A 11 -33.38 -8.29 -10.39
C ASP A 11 -32.55 -9.04 -11.45
N ILE A 12 -31.26 -8.70 -11.60
CA ILE A 12 -30.33 -9.39 -12.53
C ILE A 12 -29.53 -10.48 -11.80
N ALA A 13 -29.35 -10.39 -10.48
CA ALA A 13 -28.62 -11.38 -9.69
C ALA A 13 -29.45 -12.62 -9.29
N ALA A 14 -30.78 -12.58 -9.42
CA ALA A 14 -31.67 -13.69 -9.06
C ALA A 14 -31.96 -14.69 -10.20
N ARG A 15 -31.46 -14.44 -11.42
CA ARG A 15 -31.76 -15.28 -12.62
C ARG A 15 -30.68 -16.32 -12.99
N ILE A 16 -29.63 -16.48 -12.20
CA ILE A 16 -28.51 -17.40 -12.51
C ILE A 16 -28.50 -18.67 -11.62
N ALA A 17 -29.39 -18.77 -10.63
CA ALA A 17 -29.40 -19.87 -9.67
C ALA A 17 -30.66 -20.75 -9.79
N HIS A 18 -30.95 -21.31 -10.98
CA HIS A 18 -31.88 -22.44 -11.13
C HIS A 18 -31.70 -23.11 -12.50
N ASN A 19 -30.95 -24.22 -12.57
CA ASN A 19 -31.28 -25.39 -13.43
C ASN A 19 -30.21 -26.50 -13.29
N PRO A 20 -30.35 -27.47 -12.37
CA PRO A 20 -29.67 -28.74 -12.48
C PRO A 20 -30.72 -29.81 -12.76
N GLN A 21 -31.04 -30.08 -14.04
CA GLN A 21 -31.63 -31.34 -14.56
C GLN A 21 -32.02 -31.16 -16.03
N ARG A 22 -31.10 -31.47 -16.96
CA ARG A 22 -31.40 -31.93 -18.33
C ARG A 22 -30.11 -32.28 -19.07
N ARG A 23 -29.76 -33.57 -19.08
CA ARG A 23 -29.13 -34.29 -20.21
C ARG A 23 -29.16 -35.79 -19.93
N VAL A 24 -30.32 -36.36 -20.23
CA VAL A 24 -30.51 -37.81 -20.43
C VAL A 24 -30.65 -38.04 -21.94
N ALA A 25 -30.02 -39.13 -22.39
CA ALA A 25 -30.31 -39.90 -23.60
C ALA A 25 -30.03 -39.30 -24.99
N ALA A 26 -28.92 -39.75 -25.58
CA ALA A 26 -28.81 -40.37 -26.91
C ALA A 26 -27.30 -40.63 -27.10
N THR A 27 -26.80 -41.87 -27.25
CA THR A 27 -27.03 -42.68 -28.45
C THR A 27 -26.57 -44.12 -28.12
N ARG A 28 -27.48 -45.08 -28.23
CA ARG A 28 -27.24 -46.51 -28.17
C ARG A 28 -27.70 -47.10 -29.50
N ARG A 29 -26.78 -47.63 -30.30
CA ARG A 29 -26.95 -48.68 -31.34
C ARG A 29 -25.55 -48.98 -31.89
N GLU A 30 -24.95 -50.08 -31.45
CA GLU A 30 -24.97 -51.39 -32.13
C GLU A 30 -23.97 -51.48 -33.28
N CYS A 31 -22.84 -52.14 -33.01
CA CYS A 31 -22.21 -53.08 -33.94
C CYS A 31 -21.58 -54.19 -33.09
N ARG A 32 -22.27 -55.33 -33.06
CA ARG A 32 -21.93 -56.55 -32.34
C ARG A 32 -21.53 -57.60 -33.37
N HIS A 33 -20.24 -57.78 -33.61
CA HIS A 33 -19.60 -58.96 -34.22
C HIS A 33 -18.24 -59.05 -33.50
N GLY A 34 -17.86 -60.06 -32.73
CA GLY A 34 -18.05 -61.48 -32.93
C GLY A 34 -16.68 -62.11 -33.20
N ARG A 35 -15.90 -62.43 -32.15
CA ARG A 35 -15.02 -63.62 -32.11
C ARG A 35 -14.36 -63.82 -30.74
N PRO A 36 -14.18 -65.08 -30.30
CA PRO A 36 -13.67 -65.42 -28.98
C PRO A 36 -12.19 -65.87 -29.01
N ALA A 37 -11.68 -66.07 -27.79
CA ALA A 37 -10.65 -67.01 -27.36
C ALA A 37 -9.23 -66.46 -27.07
N LEU A 38 -8.89 -66.56 -25.77
CA LEU A 38 -7.64 -67.04 -25.19
C LEU A 38 -6.34 -66.31 -25.55
N THR A 39 -5.78 -65.55 -24.61
CA THR A 39 -4.56 -65.96 -23.86
C THR A 39 -4.04 -64.85 -22.94
N ALA A 40 -3.35 -65.28 -21.88
CA ALA A 40 -2.28 -64.60 -21.15
C ALA A 40 -2.63 -63.45 -20.18
N SER A 41 -2.86 -63.88 -18.95
CA SER A 41 -2.23 -63.37 -17.72
C SER A 41 -0.98 -62.49 -17.91
N HIS A 42 -1.13 -61.17 -17.90
CA HIS A 42 -0.06 -60.23 -17.56
C HIS A 42 -0.63 -58.84 -17.24
N ALA A 43 -0.81 -58.50 -15.96
CA ALA A 43 -0.92 -57.11 -15.52
C ALA A 43 -0.83 -56.94 -13.98
N PRO A 44 0.36 -56.67 -13.43
CA PRO A 44 0.46 -55.91 -12.18
C PRO A 44 0.92 -54.44 -12.37
N ALA A 45 1.29 -54.00 -13.58
CA ALA A 45 1.95 -52.70 -13.77
C ALA A 45 1.01 -51.46 -13.84
N GLN A 46 -0.32 -51.61 -13.93
CA GLN A 46 -1.23 -50.47 -14.06
C GLN A 46 -1.75 -49.88 -12.73
N GLN A 47 -1.49 -50.55 -11.59
CA GLN A 47 -2.07 -50.11 -10.32
C GLN A 47 -1.23 -49.03 -9.60
N GLU A 48 0.09 -48.97 -9.85
CA GLU A 48 0.98 -47.99 -9.21
C GLU A 48 0.79 -46.56 -9.76
N GLY A 49 0.54 -46.39 -11.07
CA GLY A 49 0.35 -45.07 -11.68
C GLY A 49 -0.90 -44.30 -11.17
N ASN A 50 -1.94 -45.02 -10.75
CA ASN A 50 -3.16 -44.40 -10.22
C ASN A 50 -3.02 -43.91 -8.78
N MET A 51 -2.08 -44.44 -8.00
CA MET A 51 -1.86 -43.98 -6.62
C MET A 51 -1.01 -42.69 -6.59
N GLN A 52 -0.01 -42.59 -7.47
CA GLN A 52 0.91 -41.45 -7.51
C GLN A 52 0.22 -40.14 -7.95
N THR A 53 -0.73 -40.23 -8.90
CA THR A 53 -1.52 -39.09 -9.38
C THR A 53 -2.46 -38.52 -8.32
N ARG A 54 -3.06 -39.38 -7.46
CA ARG A 54 -3.92 -38.94 -6.35
C ARG A 54 -3.13 -38.14 -5.31
N THR A 55 -1.95 -38.62 -4.93
CA THR A 55 -1.11 -37.97 -3.92
C THR A 55 -0.63 -36.58 -4.37
N ALA A 56 -0.29 -36.42 -5.65
CA ALA A 56 0.11 -35.12 -6.21
C ALA A 56 -1.04 -34.09 -6.14
N SER A 57 -2.27 -34.51 -6.47
CA SER A 57 -3.44 -33.64 -6.40
C SER A 57 -3.78 -33.22 -4.97
N ALA A 58 -3.62 -34.13 -4.00
CA ALA A 58 -3.87 -33.86 -2.58
C ALA A 58 -2.90 -32.81 -2.02
N ARG A 59 -1.61 -32.91 -2.34
CA ARG A 59 -0.58 -31.93 -1.90
C ARG A 59 -0.84 -30.53 -2.45
N LEU A 60 -1.22 -30.43 -3.74
CA LEU A 60 -1.54 -29.14 -4.35
C LEU A 60 -2.80 -28.50 -3.74
N ASN A 61 -3.83 -29.31 -3.47
CA ASN A 61 -5.06 -28.83 -2.84
C ASN A 61 -4.81 -28.38 -1.39
N LEU A 62 -3.98 -29.12 -0.63
CA LEU A 62 -3.56 -28.72 0.70
C LEU A 62 -2.79 -27.39 0.67
N ALA A 63 -1.83 -27.24 -0.25
CA ALA A 63 -1.07 -25.99 -0.40
C ALA A 63 -2.00 -24.80 -0.69
N ARG A 64 -2.96 -24.96 -1.61
CA ARG A 64 -3.99 -23.94 -1.89
C ARG A 64 -4.80 -23.58 -0.65
N ALA A 65 -5.25 -24.58 0.11
CA ALA A 65 -6.03 -24.36 1.33
C ALA A 65 -5.23 -23.56 2.38
N VAL A 66 -3.96 -23.90 2.58
CA VAL A 66 -3.07 -23.17 3.51
C VAL A 66 -2.86 -21.73 3.04
N ILE A 67 -2.59 -21.51 1.75
CA ILE A 67 -2.41 -20.15 1.20
C ILE A 67 -3.68 -19.31 1.39
N VAL A 68 -4.85 -19.88 1.12
CA VAL A 68 -6.14 -19.19 1.33
C VAL A 68 -6.35 -18.87 2.80
N ALA A 69 -6.06 -19.82 3.71
CA ALA A 69 -6.19 -19.59 5.14
C ALA A 69 -5.26 -18.46 5.62
N LEU A 70 -3.97 -18.49 5.23
CA LEU A 70 -3.02 -17.42 5.55
C LEU A 70 -3.49 -16.07 5.02
N TYR A 71 -3.98 -16.04 3.78
CA TYR A 71 -4.49 -14.81 3.17
C TYR A 71 -5.71 -14.27 3.92
N VAL A 72 -6.71 -15.10 4.21
CA VAL A 72 -7.91 -14.68 4.96
C VAL A 72 -7.54 -14.19 6.36
N VAL A 73 -6.67 -14.90 7.08
CA VAL A 73 -6.20 -14.46 8.39
C VAL A 73 -5.47 -13.14 8.28
N SER A 74 -4.62 -12.94 7.26
CA SER A 74 -3.90 -11.67 7.06
C SER A 74 -4.84 -10.47 6.91
N LEU A 75 -6.03 -10.67 6.34
CA LEU A 75 -7.03 -9.61 6.18
C LEU A 75 -7.85 -9.36 7.45
N LEU A 76 -8.10 -10.42 8.24
CA LEU A 76 -8.94 -10.34 9.44
C LEU A 76 -8.14 -9.91 10.69
N LEU A 77 -6.83 -10.11 10.70
CA LEU A 77 -6.02 -9.87 11.89
C LEU A 77 -5.85 -8.39 12.23
N PRO A 78 -5.65 -7.46 11.27
CA PRO A 78 -5.67 -6.01 11.56
C PRO A 78 -6.97 -5.55 12.21
N VAL A 79 -8.06 -6.24 11.89
CA VAL A 79 -9.39 -5.95 12.41
C VAL A 79 -9.55 -6.42 13.87
N ALA A 80 -8.88 -7.51 14.25
CA ALA A 80 -8.93 -8.07 15.59
C ALA A 80 -7.91 -7.45 16.57
N ALA A 81 -6.87 -6.78 16.05
CA ALA A 81 -5.75 -6.28 16.85
C ALA A 81 -5.93 -4.83 17.36
N GLU A 82 -6.99 -4.11 16.97
CA GLU A 82 -7.24 -2.77 17.51
C GLU A 82 -7.75 -2.86 18.95
N PRO A 83 -7.03 -2.28 19.94
CA PRO A 83 -7.59 -2.14 21.28
C PRO A 83 -8.85 -1.26 21.21
N PRO A 84 -9.90 -1.59 21.98
CA PRO A 84 -11.10 -0.77 22.03
C PRO A 84 -10.71 0.68 22.33
N ASN A 85 -11.25 1.63 21.56
CA ASN A 85 -11.02 3.04 21.84
C ASN A 85 -11.57 3.41 23.23
N ALA A 86 -11.31 4.62 23.72
CA ALA A 86 -11.77 5.07 25.03
C ALA A 86 -13.31 4.98 25.23
N ALA A 87 -14.08 4.81 24.15
CA ALA A 87 -15.53 4.61 24.16
C ALA A 87 -15.96 3.13 24.03
N GLY A 88 -15.03 2.17 24.03
CA GLY A 88 -15.31 0.74 23.85
C GLY A 88 -15.69 0.33 22.43
N ALA A 89 -15.67 1.26 21.47
CA ALA A 89 -16.08 1.00 20.09
C ALA A 89 -14.89 0.55 19.23
N VAL A 90 -15.01 -0.62 18.61
CA VAL A 90 -14.05 -1.12 17.62
C VAL A 90 -14.37 -0.47 16.28
N THR A 91 -13.44 0.30 15.72
CA THR A 91 -13.63 0.94 14.41
C THR A 91 -13.14 0.03 13.28
N TRP A 92 -13.92 -1.00 12.98
CA TRP A 92 -13.71 -1.97 11.89
C TRP A 92 -13.34 -1.30 10.54
N LEU A 93 -13.75 -0.05 10.34
CA LEU A 93 -13.53 0.74 9.13
C LEU A 93 -12.04 0.94 8.78
N ARG A 94 -11.14 1.04 9.77
CA ARG A 94 -9.70 1.25 9.51
C ARG A 94 -9.02 0.03 8.89
N GLY A 95 -9.36 -1.18 9.34
CA GLY A 95 -8.84 -2.42 8.75
C GLY A 95 -9.26 -2.61 7.29
N TYR A 96 -10.52 -2.28 6.97
CA TYR A 96 -11.01 -2.33 5.58
C TYR A 96 -10.42 -1.24 4.69
N MET A 97 -10.03 -0.09 5.26
CA MET A 97 -9.36 0.96 4.49
C MET A 97 -8.02 0.47 3.90
N VAL A 98 -7.27 -0.41 4.56
CA VAL A 98 -6.03 -0.97 3.98
C VAL A 98 -6.31 -1.75 2.69
N LEU A 99 -7.43 -2.50 2.64
CA LEU A 99 -7.88 -3.21 1.44
C LEU A 99 -8.38 -2.26 0.35
N ALA A 100 -9.06 -1.18 0.74
CA ALA A 100 -9.60 -0.19 -0.19
C ALA A 100 -8.56 0.81 -0.73
N ILE A 101 -7.48 1.07 0.03
CA ILE A 101 -6.36 1.95 -0.37
C ILE A 101 -5.44 1.26 -1.37
N GLY A 102 -5.40 -0.08 -1.41
CA GLY A 102 -4.55 -0.83 -2.35
C GLY A 102 -4.58 -0.30 -3.79
N PRO A 103 -5.76 -0.13 -4.41
CA PRO A 103 -5.87 0.47 -5.75
C PRO A 103 -5.45 1.94 -5.84
N LEU A 104 -5.54 2.72 -4.76
CA LEU A 104 -5.09 4.12 -4.73
C LEU A 104 -3.56 4.22 -4.69
N ALA A 105 -2.87 3.18 -4.25
CA ALA A 105 -1.41 3.10 -4.22
C ALA A 105 -0.76 3.14 -5.63
N ILE A 106 -1.56 2.99 -6.70
CA ILE A 106 -1.14 3.27 -8.09
C ILE A 106 -0.56 4.68 -8.23
N LEU A 107 -1.15 5.65 -7.53
CA LEU A 107 -0.72 7.06 -7.60
C LEU A 107 0.67 7.27 -6.98
N ASP A 108 1.11 6.34 -6.13
CA ASP A 108 2.39 6.39 -5.43
C ASP A 108 3.41 5.41 -6.06
N LEU A 109 3.13 4.90 -7.27
CA LEU A 109 3.91 3.87 -7.98
C LEU A 109 4.12 2.58 -7.18
N GLN A 110 3.30 2.33 -6.16
CA GLN A 110 3.36 1.12 -5.35
C GLN A 110 2.57 0.01 -6.05
N PHE A 111 3.27 -0.91 -6.72
CA PHE A 111 2.63 -2.02 -7.44
C PHE A 111 2.29 -3.24 -6.57
N ALA A 112 2.58 -3.19 -5.26
CA ALA A 112 2.34 -4.31 -4.33
C ALA A 112 0.86 -4.74 -4.27
N TRP A 113 -0.09 -3.82 -4.52
CA TRP A 113 -1.53 -4.14 -4.54
C TRP A 113 -1.90 -5.15 -5.64
N LEU A 114 -1.14 -5.23 -6.73
CA LEU A 114 -1.34 -6.22 -7.80
C LEU A 114 -1.16 -7.66 -7.29
N GLY A 115 -0.47 -7.86 -6.16
CA GLY A 115 -0.34 -9.16 -5.52
C GLY A 115 -1.69 -9.82 -5.27
N ASN A 116 -2.72 -9.07 -4.86
CA ASN A 116 -4.05 -9.62 -4.54
C ASN A 116 -4.75 -10.27 -5.74
N PRO A 117 -5.02 -9.56 -6.86
CA PRO A 117 -5.61 -10.18 -8.04
C PRO A 117 -4.72 -11.27 -8.63
N LEU A 118 -3.39 -11.12 -8.61
CA LEU A 118 -2.47 -12.15 -9.10
C LEU A 118 -2.53 -13.43 -8.25
N LEU A 119 -2.65 -13.31 -6.93
CA LEU A 119 -2.79 -14.45 -6.03
C LEU A 119 -4.07 -15.24 -6.33
N LEU A 120 -5.19 -14.55 -6.57
CA LEU A 120 -6.44 -15.19 -6.97
C LEU A 120 -6.29 -15.97 -8.29
N VAL A 121 -5.63 -15.36 -9.28
CA VAL A 121 -5.34 -16.03 -10.56
C VAL A 121 -4.44 -17.24 -10.35
N ALA A 122 -3.40 -17.14 -9.51
CA ALA A 122 -2.49 -18.24 -9.22
C ALA A 122 -3.19 -19.41 -8.50
N LEU A 123 -4.14 -19.13 -7.62
CA LEU A 123 -4.94 -20.14 -6.93
C LEU A 123 -5.84 -20.92 -7.91
N ILE A 124 -6.45 -20.24 -8.89
CA ILE A 124 -7.31 -20.87 -9.90
C ILE A 124 -6.45 -21.64 -10.91
N LYS A 125 -5.48 -20.96 -11.54
CA LYS A 125 -4.66 -21.47 -12.62
C LYS A 125 -3.18 -21.11 -12.40
N PRO A 126 -2.41 -21.96 -11.70
CA PRO A 126 -1.01 -21.67 -11.42
C PRO A 126 -0.23 -21.60 -12.75
N ASN A 127 0.43 -20.46 -12.97
CA ASN A 127 1.21 -20.16 -14.17
C ASN A 127 2.53 -19.52 -13.75
N ARG A 128 3.64 -19.92 -14.37
CA ARG A 128 4.98 -19.36 -14.11
C ARG A 128 5.03 -17.85 -14.30
N ILE A 129 4.31 -17.30 -15.29
CA ILE A 129 4.24 -15.86 -15.53
C ILE A 129 3.59 -15.16 -14.34
N VAL A 130 2.44 -15.69 -13.88
CA VAL A 130 1.71 -15.14 -12.72
C VAL A 130 2.58 -15.23 -11.47
N SER A 131 3.30 -16.35 -11.27
CA SER A 131 4.25 -16.48 -10.15
C SER A 131 5.40 -15.49 -10.20
N ALA A 132 5.97 -15.21 -11.38
CA ALA A 132 7.01 -14.21 -11.54
C ALA A 132 6.49 -12.81 -11.18
N LEU A 133 5.28 -12.47 -11.64
CA LEU A 133 4.63 -11.20 -11.30
C LEU A 133 4.34 -11.07 -9.80
N ILE A 134 3.90 -12.15 -9.14
CA ILE A 134 3.74 -12.18 -7.68
C ILE A 134 5.08 -11.96 -6.98
N ALA A 135 6.16 -12.57 -7.47
CA ALA A 135 7.49 -12.38 -6.88
C ALA A 135 7.97 -10.93 -7.00
N VAL A 136 7.73 -10.28 -8.15
CA VAL A 136 7.99 -8.84 -8.32
C VAL A 136 7.17 -8.02 -7.33
N ALA A 137 5.88 -8.32 -7.14
CA ALA A 137 5.04 -7.63 -6.15
C ALA A 137 5.59 -7.78 -4.71
N VAL A 138 6.11 -8.96 -4.35
CA VAL A 138 6.79 -9.22 -3.06
C VAL A 138 8.06 -8.39 -2.92
N VAL A 139 8.89 -8.31 -3.97
CA VAL A 139 10.11 -7.47 -3.95
C VAL A 139 9.75 -5.99 -3.78
N PHE A 140 8.72 -5.50 -4.48
CA PHE A 140 8.23 -4.13 -4.30
C PHE A 140 7.71 -3.88 -2.87
N ALA A 141 6.97 -4.83 -2.30
CA ALA A 141 6.50 -4.74 -0.91
C ALA A 141 7.66 -4.71 0.10
N LEU A 142 8.78 -5.40 -0.20
CA LEU A 142 9.99 -5.33 0.61
C LEU A 142 10.78 -4.04 0.37
N GLY A 143 10.81 -3.51 -0.85
CA GLY A 143 11.58 -2.30 -1.17
C GLY A 143 10.94 -1.02 -0.65
N TRP A 144 9.60 -0.96 -0.64
CA TRP A 144 8.86 0.18 -0.09
C TRP A 144 8.57 -0.08 1.39
N HIS A 145 9.24 0.65 2.29
CA HIS A 145 9.07 0.50 3.73
C HIS A 145 8.28 1.62 4.40
N THR A 146 7.91 2.67 3.67
CA THR A 146 7.18 3.81 4.21
C THR A 146 5.88 4.02 3.42
N ILE A 147 4.76 4.12 4.13
CA ILE A 147 3.51 4.64 3.56
C ILE A 147 3.31 6.01 4.19
N PRO A 148 3.11 7.07 3.39
CA PRO A 148 2.68 8.37 3.92
C PRO A 148 1.26 8.22 4.48
N THR A 149 1.17 7.82 5.75
CA THR A 149 -0.09 7.69 6.49
C THR A 149 -0.41 8.93 7.33
N GLY A 150 0.46 9.95 7.29
CA GLY A 150 0.36 11.19 8.05
C GLY A 150 1.73 11.89 8.15
N PRO A 151 1.88 12.90 9.03
CA PRO A 151 3.16 13.59 9.28
C PRO A 151 4.25 12.66 9.84
N ASP A 152 3.85 11.55 10.46
CA ASP A 152 4.75 10.50 10.92
C ASP A 152 4.78 9.37 9.89
N PHE A 153 5.90 9.22 9.18
CA PHE A 153 6.14 8.07 8.30
C PHE A 153 6.24 6.80 9.15
N LYS A 154 5.12 6.09 9.35
CA LYS A 154 5.14 4.79 10.01
C LYS A 154 5.65 3.72 9.04
N PRO A 155 6.64 2.91 9.45
CA PRO A 155 7.11 1.82 8.61
C PRO A 155 6.01 0.78 8.36
N ILE A 156 5.99 0.17 7.17
CA ILE A 156 4.96 -0.83 6.80
C ILE A 156 4.98 -2.07 7.70
N HIS A 157 6.13 -2.41 8.30
CA HIS A 157 6.18 -3.51 9.28
C HIS A 157 5.42 -3.20 10.57
N ALA A 158 5.10 -1.93 10.85
CA ALA A 158 4.27 -1.53 12.00
C ALA A 158 2.80 -1.93 11.85
N PHE A 159 2.35 -2.37 10.67
CA PHE A 159 1.01 -2.96 10.48
C PHE A 159 0.88 -4.37 11.10
N GLY A 160 1.93 -4.88 11.73
CA GLY A 160 1.89 -6.05 12.58
C GLY A 160 1.90 -7.38 11.82
N ILE A 161 1.55 -8.46 12.53
CA ILE A 161 1.67 -9.83 12.03
C ILE A 161 0.82 -10.11 10.77
N GLY A 162 -0.26 -9.34 10.55
CA GLY A 162 -1.07 -9.44 9.33
C GLY A 162 -0.27 -9.22 8.05
N TYR A 163 0.65 -8.25 8.04
CA TYR A 163 1.51 -7.97 6.89
C TYR A 163 2.40 -9.16 6.53
N TYR A 164 3.00 -9.81 7.53
CA TYR A 164 3.87 -10.97 7.31
C TYR A 164 3.10 -12.20 6.83
N LEU A 165 1.87 -12.40 7.32
CA LEU A 165 1.00 -13.48 6.83
C LEU A 165 0.58 -13.25 5.36
N TRP A 166 0.33 -11.99 4.97
CA TRP A 166 0.07 -11.64 3.58
C TRP A 166 1.29 -11.93 2.69
N MET A 167 2.50 -11.55 3.12
CA MET A 167 3.74 -11.87 2.42
C MET A 167 3.95 -13.38 2.27
N ALA A 168 3.70 -14.15 3.33
CA ALA A 168 3.79 -15.61 3.29
C ALA A 168 2.79 -16.22 2.29
N ALA A 169 1.57 -15.69 2.23
CA ALA A 169 0.58 -16.12 1.24
C ALA A 169 1.03 -15.82 -0.20
N MET A 170 1.64 -14.64 -0.45
CA MET A 170 2.19 -14.28 -1.77
C MET A 170 3.33 -15.21 -2.19
N VAL A 171 4.30 -15.45 -1.30
CA VAL A 171 5.42 -16.38 -1.58
C VAL A 171 4.89 -17.80 -1.84
N GLY A 172 3.91 -18.26 -1.06
CA GLY A 172 3.26 -19.55 -1.29
C GLY A 172 2.52 -19.62 -2.63
N GLY A 173 1.79 -18.56 -2.99
CA GLY A 173 1.11 -18.41 -4.28
C GLY A 173 2.08 -18.44 -5.45
N ALA A 174 3.21 -17.74 -5.33
CA ALA A 174 4.28 -17.80 -6.31
C ALA A 174 4.78 -19.23 -6.45
N ALA A 175 5.03 -19.97 -5.36
CA ALA A 175 5.57 -21.33 -5.41
C ALA A 175 4.62 -22.41 -5.99
N LEU A 176 3.33 -22.13 -6.18
CA LEU A 176 2.32 -23.13 -6.60
C LEU A 176 2.68 -23.94 -7.87
N PRO A 177 3.20 -23.36 -8.98
CA PRO A 177 3.54 -24.13 -10.17
C PRO A 177 4.62 -25.20 -9.94
N TRP A 178 5.45 -25.04 -8.92
CA TRP A 178 6.54 -25.96 -8.60
C TRP A 178 6.12 -27.10 -7.66
N ILE A 179 5.04 -26.91 -6.89
CA ILE A 179 4.51 -27.92 -5.96
C ILE A 179 3.87 -29.10 -6.72
N GLY A 180 3.21 -28.84 -7.85
CA GLY A 180 2.60 -29.87 -8.69
C GLY A 180 3.52 -30.46 -9.78
N GLY A 181 4.64 -29.80 -10.10
CA GLY A 181 5.38 -30.02 -11.34
C GLY A 181 6.54 -31.01 -11.31
N ARG A 182 7.07 -31.41 -10.14
CA ARG A 182 8.27 -32.27 -10.08
C ARG A 182 8.07 -33.71 -10.57
N LEU A 183 6.84 -34.19 -10.73
CA LEU A 183 6.59 -35.56 -11.21
C LEU A 183 6.73 -35.73 -12.73
N LYS A 184 6.70 -34.66 -13.53
CA LYS A 184 6.76 -34.79 -15.00
C LYS A 184 8.19 -34.93 -15.55
N GLN A 185 9.20 -34.53 -14.78
CA GLN A 185 10.61 -34.72 -15.15
C GLN A 185 11.14 -36.10 -14.75
N ASP A 186 10.66 -36.66 -13.64
CA ASP A 186 11.10 -37.99 -13.18
C ASP A 186 10.44 -39.16 -13.95
N ALA A 187 9.35 -38.90 -14.68
CA ALA A 187 8.68 -39.90 -15.53
C ALA A 187 9.18 -39.93 -16.99
N ALA A 188 10.13 -39.05 -17.36
CA ALA A 188 10.72 -38.98 -18.69
C ALA A 188 12.14 -39.58 -18.79
N ALA A 189 12.57 -40.32 -17.76
CA ALA A 189 13.69 -41.26 -17.84
C ALA A 189 13.20 -42.56 -17.20
N PRO A 190 13.19 -43.72 -17.90
CA PRO A 190 14.37 -44.24 -18.60
C PRO A 190 14.09 -44.90 -19.96
N ALA A 191 15.11 -44.98 -20.83
CA ALA A 191 15.39 -46.05 -21.81
C ALA A 191 16.15 -45.50 -23.02
N ALA A 192 17.39 -45.06 -22.79
CA ALA A 192 18.39 -44.95 -23.85
C ALA A 192 19.69 -45.56 -23.32
N ALA A 193 19.67 -46.87 -23.10
CA ALA A 193 20.86 -47.67 -22.92
C ALA A 193 20.61 -49.05 -23.54
N ILE A 194 21.61 -49.54 -24.26
CA ILE A 194 21.78 -50.86 -24.89
C ILE A 194 21.34 -50.95 -26.37
N ALA A 195 22.28 -50.61 -27.26
CA ALA A 195 22.68 -51.46 -28.37
C ALA A 195 24.18 -51.21 -28.68
N PRO A 196 25.04 -52.25 -28.65
CA PRO A 196 26.40 -52.18 -29.19
C PRO A 196 26.43 -52.69 -30.64
N ASP A 197 27.17 -52.02 -31.53
CA ASP A 197 28.17 -52.68 -32.39
C ASP A 197 28.81 -51.70 -33.43
N ALA A 198 30.12 -51.52 -33.24
CA ALA A 198 31.18 -51.40 -34.26
C ALA A 198 31.41 -50.06 -35.01
N PRO A 199 32.61 -49.81 -35.59
CA PRO A 199 33.69 -49.18 -34.82
C PRO A 199 34.44 -48.04 -35.54
N ALA A 200 35.18 -47.29 -34.71
CA ALA A 200 36.50 -46.71 -34.95
C ALA A 200 36.71 -45.70 -36.10
N ALA A 201 37.01 -44.46 -35.71
CA ALA A 201 38.29 -43.84 -36.08
C ALA A 201 38.68 -42.73 -35.08
N SER A 202 39.86 -42.91 -34.47
CA SER A 202 40.83 -41.91 -33.92
C SER A 202 40.32 -40.90 -32.87
N ILE A 203 40.65 -40.97 -31.57
CA ILE A 203 41.99 -40.85 -30.89
C ILE A 203 42.70 -39.55 -31.35
N ASP A 204 42.55 -38.40 -30.66
CA ASP A 204 43.16 -37.91 -29.38
C ASP A 204 44.40 -37.02 -29.68
N PRO A 205 44.99 -36.23 -28.74
CA PRO A 205 44.47 -35.65 -27.48
C PRO A 205 45.03 -34.24 -27.13
N MET A 206 44.56 -33.68 -25.99
CA MET A 206 45.18 -32.64 -25.12
C MET A 206 45.13 -31.19 -25.64
N ASP A 207 44.82 -30.15 -24.86
CA ASP A 207 44.88 -29.95 -23.41
C ASP A 207 44.12 -28.65 -23.07
N PHE A 208 43.23 -28.66 -22.07
CA PHE A 208 43.33 -27.92 -20.80
C PHE A 208 42.98 -26.41 -20.78
N ILE A 209 42.07 -26.07 -19.85
CA ILE A 209 41.97 -24.82 -19.04
C ILE A 209 40.99 -23.72 -19.52
N ASP A 210 39.82 -23.69 -18.87
CA ASP A 210 38.99 -22.51 -18.50
C ASP A 210 39.84 -21.45 -17.74
N PRO A 211 39.52 -20.13 -17.63
CA PRO A 211 38.20 -19.49 -17.76
C PRO A 211 38.23 -18.03 -18.32
N MET A 212 37.07 -17.36 -18.35
CA MET A 212 36.87 -15.90 -18.15
C MET A 212 37.98 -14.93 -18.61
N ASP A 213 37.80 -14.29 -19.78
CA ASP A 213 38.16 -12.88 -20.07
C ASP A 213 38.04 -12.63 -21.59
N ALA A 214 36.89 -12.12 -22.04
CA ALA A 214 36.74 -11.40 -23.31
C ALA A 214 35.30 -10.88 -23.47
N MET A 215 34.87 -9.99 -22.59
CA MET A 215 33.76 -9.08 -22.88
C MET A 215 34.23 -7.64 -22.69
N GLU A 216 35.30 -7.31 -23.38
CA GLU A 216 35.83 -5.96 -23.55
C GLU A 216 36.21 -5.75 -25.02
N ALA A 217 35.22 -5.78 -25.92
CA ALA A 217 35.40 -5.38 -27.33
C ALA A 217 34.04 -5.22 -28.04
N ALA A 218 33.16 -4.35 -27.54
CA ALA A 218 31.98 -3.94 -28.30
C ALA A 218 31.53 -2.51 -27.95
N GLU A 219 32.47 -1.57 -27.84
CA GLU A 219 32.10 -0.15 -27.82
C GLU A 219 33.24 0.76 -28.30
N ARG A 220 33.64 0.62 -29.57
CA ARG A 220 34.34 1.67 -30.32
C ARG A 220 34.01 1.57 -31.80
N ALA A 221 33.02 2.35 -32.23
CA ALA A 221 33.02 3.11 -33.49
C ALA A 221 31.63 3.71 -33.73
N ASP A 222 31.36 4.90 -33.18
CA ASP A 222 30.75 5.95 -34.01
C ASP A 222 31.05 7.32 -33.38
N SER A 223 32.01 8.01 -33.97
CA SER A 223 32.38 9.38 -33.68
C SER A 223 32.03 10.23 -34.90
N GLY A 224 30.90 10.93 -34.84
CA GLY A 224 30.51 11.97 -35.80
C GLY A 224 29.93 13.15 -35.03
N GLY A 225 30.76 14.17 -34.78
CA GLY A 225 30.50 15.22 -33.80
C GLY A 225 29.51 16.32 -34.19
N ALA A 226 29.10 17.08 -33.19
CA ALA A 226 28.83 18.52 -33.26
C ALA A 226 28.65 19.10 -31.84
N ALA A 227 29.31 20.25 -31.60
CA ALA A 227 29.05 21.26 -30.57
C ALA A 227 29.24 20.86 -29.08
N GLN A 228 30.47 21.07 -28.61
CA GLN A 228 30.81 21.21 -27.20
C GLN A 228 30.37 22.61 -26.70
N LEU A 229 29.33 22.64 -25.88
CA LEU A 229 28.97 23.76 -25.02
C LEU A 229 29.29 23.36 -23.58
N ASP A 230 30.18 24.13 -22.97
CA ASP A 230 30.71 23.95 -21.62
C ASP A 230 29.61 23.66 -20.59
N THR A 231 29.65 22.45 -20.03
CA THR A 231 28.88 22.13 -18.83
C THR A 231 29.76 22.43 -17.62
N ALA A 232 29.54 23.60 -17.01
CA ALA A 232 30.08 23.92 -15.70
C ALA A 232 29.61 22.87 -14.67
N PRO A 233 30.45 22.51 -13.68
CA PRO A 233 30.04 21.60 -12.61
C PRO A 233 28.83 22.21 -11.88
N SER A 234 27.73 21.47 -11.84
CA SER A 234 26.56 21.84 -11.05
C SER A 234 27.00 22.03 -9.60
N PRO A 235 26.66 23.15 -8.94
CA PRO A 235 26.97 23.32 -7.53
C PRO A 235 26.28 22.22 -6.73
N PRO A 236 26.87 21.78 -5.60
CA PRO A 236 26.20 20.85 -4.71
C PRO A 236 24.85 21.46 -4.32
N VAL A 237 23.77 20.73 -4.59
CA VAL A 237 22.43 21.04 -4.07
C VAL A 237 22.58 21.10 -2.56
N SER A 238 22.62 22.33 -2.03
CA SER A 238 22.55 22.56 -0.60
C SER A 238 21.18 22.05 -0.15
N PRO A 239 21.10 21.16 0.85
CA PRO A 239 19.83 20.88 1.49
C PRO A 239 19.41 22.19 2.16
N ILE A 240 18.39 22.84 1.63
CA ILE A 240 17.71 23.92 2.35
C ILE A 240 17.24 23.29 3.67
N PRO A 241 17.70 23.76 4.85
CA PRO A 241 17.28 23.19 6.12
C PRO A 241 15.77 23.36 6.30
N PRO A 242 15.10 22.43 7.03
CA PRO A 242 13.72 22.67 7.47
C PRO A 242 13.67 24.00 8.23
N SER A 243 12.71 24.84 7.84
CA SER A 243 12.63 26.27 8.14
C SER A 243 12.84 26.62 9.63
N HIS A 244 13.81 27.49 9.94
CA HIS A 244 14.20 27.98 11.27
C HIS A 244 13.14 28.88 11.97
N TRP A 245 11.86 28.51 11.95
CA TRP A 245 10.85 29.21 12.74
C TRP A 245 10.83 28.66 14.17
N THR A 246 10.95 29.55 15.14
CA THR A 246 10.86 29.20 16.56
C THR A 246 9.71 29.95 17.20
N VAL A 247 8.87 29.24 17.95
CA VAL A 247 7.74 29.79 18.68
C VAL A 247 7.92 29.51 20.16
N THR A 248 7.91 30.56 20.96
CA THR A 248 7.93 30.46 22.42
C THR A 248 6.57 30.88 22.96
N ALA A 249 5.86 29.95 23.59
CA ALA A 249 4.61 30.22 24.28
C ALA A 249 4.83 30.19 25.79
N THR A 250 4.34 31.23 26.45
CA THR A 250 4.26 31.35 27.92
C THR A 250 2.81 31.50 28.34
N ASP A 251 2.54 31.54 29.64
CA ASP A 251 1.18 31.72 30.16
C ASP A 251 0.50 33.03 29.72
N THR A 252 1.29 34.05 29.36
CA THR A 252 0.79 35.40 29.08
C THR A 252 1.13 35.91 27.68
N ARG A 253 2.00 35.22 26.93
CA ARG A 253 2.54 35.74 25.66
C ARG A 253 2.97 34.63 24.70
N ILE A 254 2.81 34.90 23.41
CA ILE A 254 3.35 34.09 22.31
C ILE A 254 4.35 34.97 21.55
N ASP A 255 5.59 34.51 21.44
CA ASP A 255 6.64 35.12 20.62
C ASP A 255 7.05 34.16 19.51
N VAL A 256 7.29 34.70 18.33
CA VAL A 256 7.63 34.01 17.09
C VAL A 256 8.88 34.65 16.54
N THR A 257 9.93 33.86 16.35
CA THR A 257 11.14 34.26 15.63
C THR A 257 11.08 33.67 14.23
N ASP A 258 11.13 34.54 13.22
CA ASP A 258 11.09 34.14 11.81
C ASP A 258 12.45 33.58 11.33
N HIS A 259 12.51 33.17 10.06
CA HIS A 259 13.73 32.62 9.46
C HIS A 259 14.88 33.64 9.34
N ASN A 260 14.61 34.94 9.48
CA ASN A 260 15.62 36.01 9.49
C ASN A 260 16.07 36.36 10.92
N GLY A 261 15.53 35.69 11.93
CA GLY A 261 15.79 36.00 13.34
C GLY A 261 15.00 37.21 13.87
N ALA A 262 14.06 37.76 13.09
CA ALA A 262 13.19 38.84 13.58
C ALA A 262 12.12 38.24 14.49
N THR A 263 11.99 38.82 15.69
CA THR A 263 11.03 38.35 16.69
C THR A 263 9.81 39.26 16.72
N HIS A 264 8.64 38.65 16.54
CA HIS A 264 7.33 39.27 16.66
C HIS A 264 6.51 38.51 17.68
N GLY A 265 5.59 39.16 18.38
CA GLY A 265 4.81 38.46 19.40
C GLY A 265 3.64 39.27 19.90
N ILE A 266 2.78 38.60 20.65
CA ILE A 266 1.56 39.17 21.18
C ILE A 266 1.30 38.66 22.60
N ALA A 267 0.95 39.59 23.49
CA ALA A 267 0.42 39.22 24.80
C ALA A 267 -0.98 38.61 24.62
N LEU A 268 -1.29 37.53 25.33
CA LEU A 268 -2.60 36.87 25.27
C LEU A 268 -3.74 37.79 25.76
N SER A 269 -3.44 38.83 26.54
CA SER A 269 -4.40 39.89 26.88
C SER A 269 -4.82 40.73 25.67
N ASP A 270 -3.90 40.91 24.72
CA ASP A 270 -4.04 41.79 23.56
C ASP A 270 -4.46 41.02 22.31
N LEU A 271 -4.53 39.68 22.37
CA LEU A 271 -4.98 38.82 21.29
C LEU A 271 -6.45 39.10 20.96
N GLY A 272 -6.76 39.57 19.76
CA GLY A 272 -8.12 39.88 19.31
C GLY A 272 -8.75 38.79 18.45
N ALA A 273 -7.96 38.09 17.64
CA ALA A 273 -8.46 36.98 16.82
C ALA A 273 -7.36 35.96 16.49
N VAL A 274 -7.79 34.73 16.20
CA VAL A 274 -6.94 33.64 15.70
C VAL A 274 -7.54 33.10 14.43
N VAL A 275 -6.73 33.01 13.38
CA VAL A 275 -7.10 32.50 12.07
C VAL A 275 -6.12 31.40 11.68
N ILE A 276 -6.64 30.30 11.14
CA ILE A 276 -5.81 29.31 10.46
C ILE A 276 -5.84 29.59 8.96
N GLU A 277 -4.68 29.81 8.36
CA GLU A 277 -4.52 29.86 6.91
C GLU A 277 -4.05 28.48 6.43
N THR A 278 -4.69 27.99 5.39
CA THR A 278 -4.25 26.82 4.64
C THR A 278 -3.74 27.28 3.29
N ASN A 279 -2.59 26.77 2.86
CA ASN A 279 -2.00 27.06 1.57
C ASN A 279 -1.45 25.80 0.89
N ASP A 280 -1.22 25.89 -0.41
CA ASP A 280 -0.83 24.80 -1.31
C ASP A 280 0.68 24.77 -1.56
N GLN A 281 1.49 25.29 -0.62
CA GLN A 281 2.95 25.39 -0.78
C GLN A 281 3.68 24.03 -0.84
N GLY A 282 2.94 22.90 -0.83
CA GLY A 282 3.48 21.58 -1.16
C GLY A 282 4.63 21.14 -0.24
N PRO A 283 5.40 20.09 -0.61
CA PRO A 283 6.30 19.38 0.31
C PRO A 283 7.48 20.20 0.85
N TYR A 284 7.60 21.47 0.44
CA TYR A 284 8.71 22.36 0.78
C TYR A 284 8.34 23.41 1.85
N GLY A 285 7.09 23.45 2.31
CA GLY A 285 6.64 24.39 3.34
C GLY A 285 5.42 23.91 4.13
N SER A 286 5.15 24.54 5.28
CA SER A 286 3.96 24.22 6.07
C SER A 286 2.70 24.65 5.32
N SER A 287 1.81 23.71 5.02
CA SER A 287 0.50 23.96 4.40
C SER A 287 -0.50 24.60 5.36
N VAL A 288 -0.14 24.75 6.63
CA VAL A 288 -0.99 25.31 7.69
C VAL A 288 -0.23 26.37 8.47
N TRP A 289 -0.84 27.55 8.61
CA TRP A 289 -0.29 28.71 9.31
C TRP A 289 -1.29 29.21 10.35
N TRP A 290 -0.76 29.61 11.50
CA TRP A 290 -1.51 30.23 12.58
C TRP A 290 -1.27 31.72 12.54
N ILE A 291 -2.32 32.51 12.37
CA ILE A 291 -2.26 33.96 12.21
C ILE A 291 -2.97 34.62 13.38
N LEU A 292 -2.24 35.47 14.09
CA LEU A 292 -2.67 36.14 15.30
C LEU A 292 -2.88 37.63 15.03
N PHE A 293 -4.06 38.12 15.38
CA PHE A 293 -4.40 39.53 15.30
C PHE A 293 -4.58 40.11 16.69
N ASP A 294 -4.19 41.37 16.87
CA ASP A 294 -4.46 42.10 18.10
C ASP A 294 -5.93 42.53 18.23
N THR A 295 -6.28 43.14 19.37
CA THR A 295 -7.63 43.69 19.64
C THR A 295 -8.05 44.79 18.66
N ASN A 296 -7.11 45.44 17.97
CA ASN A 296 -7.34 46.43 16.93
C ASN A 296 -7.45 45.81 15.53
N LYS A 297 -7.47 44.48 15.43
CA LYS A 297 -7.50 43.70 14.18
C LYS A 297 -6.25 43.92 13.31
N GLN A 298 -5.14 44.35 13.89
CA GLN A 298 -3.86 44.43 13.21
C GLN A 298 -3.15 43.08 13.29
N PHE A 299 -2.44 42.72 12.21
CA PHE A 299 -1.60 41.53 12.21
C PHE A 299 -0.49 41.70 13.26
N ALA A 300 -0.41 40.78 14.21
CA ALA A 300 0.59 40.82 15.26
C ALA A 300 1.75 39.88 14.94
N CYS A 301 1.46 38.61 14.68
CA CYS A 301 2.41 37.63 14.21
C CYS A 301 1.69 36.42 13.60
N GLY A 302 2.43 35.57 12.90
CA GLY A 302 1.96 34.27 12.46
C GLY A 302 3.09 33.28 12.37
N PHE A 303 2.80 31.98 12.48
CA PHE A 303 3.80 30.93 12.47
C PHE A 303 3.28 29.66 11.78
N PRO A 304 4.16 28.89 11.11
CA PRO A 304 3.77 27.63 10.51
C PRO A 304 3.52 26.56 11.59
N GLN A 305 2.57 25.65 11.35
CA GLN A 305 2.26 24.55 12.28
C GLN A 305 3.48 23.65 12.57
N GLY A 306 4.44 23.58 11.65
CA GLY A 306 5.70 22.84 11.81
C GLY A 306 6.85 23.59 12.49
N ALA A 307 6.65 24.81 13.02
CA ALA A 307 7.70 25.54 13.72
C ALA A 307 8.14 24.87 15.03
N ASP A 308 9.40 25.07 15.43
CA ASP A 308 9.91 24.59 16.71
C ASP A 308 9.14 25.26 17.86
N GLY A 309 8.55 24.47 18.76
CA GLY A 309 7.71 24.97 19.84
C GLY A 309 6.27 25.33 19.45
N ALA A 310 5.88 25.18 18.17
CA ALA A 310 4.51 25.47 17.71
C ALA A 310 3.44 24.72 18.50
N LYS A 311 3.71 23.47 18.89
CA LYS A 311 2.76 22.66 19.67
C LYS A 311 2.30 23.36 20.94
N ALA A 312 3.22 23.92 21.73
CA ALA A 312 2.87 24.60 22.99
C ALA A 312 2.03 25.85 22.74
N ALA A 313 2.33 26.59 21.67
CA ALA A 313 1.52 27.74 21.25
C ALA A 313 0.11 27.32 20.80
N VAL A 314 0.00 26.26 20.00
CA VAL A 314 -1.28 25.73 19.52
C VAL A 314 -2.13 25.24 20.69
N ASP A 315 -1.58 24.45 21.60
CA ASP A 315 -2.29 23.96 22.79
C ASP A 315 -2.86 25.16 23.58
N ARG A 316 -2.05 26.21 23.76
CA ARG A 316 -2.48 27.44 24.46
C ARG A 316 -3.58 28.22 23.73
N LEU A 317 -3.53 28.27 22.39
CA LEU A 317 -4.58 28.91 21.59
C LEU A 317 -5.87 28.10 21.62
N LEU A 318 -5.78 26.77 21.65
CA LEU A 318 -6.94 25.85 21.76
C LEU A 318 -7.60 25.87 23.14
N ASP A 319 -6.89 26.30 24.18
CA ASP A 319 -7.46 26.53 25.51
C ASP A 319 -8.26 27.85 25.63
N LEU A 320 -8.30 28.68 24.57
CA LEU A 320 -9.05 29.94 24.62
C LEU A 320 -10.56 29.68 24.76
N PRO A 321 -11.25 30.39 25.67
CA PRO A 321 -12.68 30.23 25.86
C PRO A 321 -13.43 30.66 24.59
N GLY A 322 -14.36 29.80 24.15
CA GLY A 322 -15.19 30.06 22.97
C GLY A 322 -14.52 29.74 21.63
N ILE A 323 -13.40 29.02 21.62
CA ILE A 323 -12.77 28.59 20.36
C ILE A 323 -13.64 27.58 19.60
N ASP A 324 -13.74 27.79 18.29
CA ASP A 324 -14.48 26.95 17.37
C ASP A 324 -13.61 25.77 16.92
N HIS A 325 -13.60 24.71 17.74
CA HIS A 325 -12.88 23.46 17.44
C HIS A 325 -13.33 22.83 16.12
N ARG A 326 -14.57 23.08 15.67
CA ARG A 326 -15.05 22.52 14.41
C ARG A 326 -14.31 23.14 13.24
N LYS A 327 -14.12 24.46 13.25
CA LYS A 327 -13.33 25.15 12.24
C LYS A 327 -11.85 24.77 12.26
N VAL A 328 -11.29 24.40 13.43
CA VAL A 328 -9.93 23.85 13.50
C VAL A 328 -9.86 22.53 12.72
N ILE A 329 -10.82 21.63 12.91
CA ILE A 329 -10.89 20.36 12.16
C ILE A 329 -11.10 20.63 10.67
N ASP A 330 -11.99 21.54 10.31
CA ASP A 330 -12.27 21.89 8.92
C ASP A 330 -11.01 22.49 8.24
N ALA A 331 -10.23 23.29 8.96
CA ALA A 331 -8.95 23.80 8.47
C ALA A 331 -7.92 22.68 8.27
N GLN A 332 -7.75 21.79 9.25
CA GLN A 332 -6.79 20.68 9.20
C GLN A 332 -7.13 19.63 8.13
N THR A 333 -8.37 19.61 7.65
CA THR A 333 -8.84 18.69 6.59
C THR A 333 -9.07 19.39 5.25
N SER A 334 -8.76 20.68 5.16
CA SER A 334 -8.90 21.44 3.93
C SER A 334 -7.88 21.00 2.88
N VAL A 335 -8.36 20.78 1.66
CA VAL A 335 -7.54 20.53 0.47
C VAL A 335 -7.44 21.77 -0.43
N ARG A 336 -7.89 22.92 0.05
CA ARG A 336 -7.90 24.19 -0.68
C ARG A 336 -7.30 25.30 0.17
N ASN A 337 -6.73 26.29 -0.49
CA ASN A 337 -6.27 27.51 0.16
C ASN A 337 -7.46 28.27 0.74
N ALA A 338 -7.47 28.46 2.05
CA ALA A 338 -8.59 29.07 2.76
C ALA A 338 -8.16 29.62 4.12
N MET A 339 -8.94 30.59 4.59
CA MET A 339 -8.79 31.25 5.90
C MET A 339 -9.93 30.81 6.81
N PHE A 340 -9.60 30.29 7.99
CA PHE A 340 -10.54 29.78 8.96
C PHE A 340 -10.45 30.60 10.26
N PRO A 341 -11.35 31.58 10.48
CA PRO A 341 -11.40 32.30 11.74
C PRO A 341 -11.97 31.39 12.84
N ILE A 342 -11.08 30.87 13.69
CA ILE A 342 -11.40 29.86 14.71
C ILE A 342 -11.74 30.49 16.06
N TRP A 343 -11.25 31.71 16.33
CA TRP A 343 -11.51 32.40 17.58
C TRP A 343 -11.48 33.91 17.37
N GLN A 344 -12.37 34.61 18.08
CA GLN A 344 -12.38 36.06 18.16
C GLN A 344 -12.75 36.45 19.58
N ARG A 345 -12.05 37.46 20.13
CA ARG A 345 -12.38 38.00 21.43
C ARG A 345 -13.78 38.61 21.39
N ALA A 346 -14.64 38.18 22.31
CA ALA A 346 -15.92 38.83 22.50
C ALA A 346 -15.68 40.32 22.80
N ALA A 347 -16.35 41.21 22.06
CA ALA A 347 -16.32 42.63 22.37
C ALA A 347 -16.76 42.78 23.83
N ARG A 348 -15.95 43.45 24.66
CA ARG A 348 -16.42 43.87 25.98
C ARG A 348 -17.67 44.71 25.73
N VAL A 349 -18.83 44.21 26.13
CA VAL A 349 -19.98 45.08 26.36
C VAL A 349 -19.50 46.03 27.45
N GLU A 350 -19.23 47.29 27.09
CA GLU A 350 -19.00 48.34 28.06
C GLU A 350 -20.16 48.27 29.06
N ALA A 351 -19.83 47.95 30.32
CA ALA A 351 -20.78 48.02 31.40
C ALA A 351 -21.22 49.49 31.50
N LYS A 352 -22.37 49.78 30.92
CA LYS A 352 -23.03 51.08 31.00
C LYS A 352 -23.76 51.17 32.34
N ASP A 353 -23.07 50.85 33.44
CA ASP A 353 -23.59 50.98 34.80
C ASP A 353 -23.01 52.23 35.44
N GLY A 354 -23.35 53.36 34.83
CA GLY A 354 -23.30 54.67 35.45
C GLY A 354 -24.70 55.06 35.88
N GLU A 355 -25.32 54.33 36.82
CA GLU A 355 -26.57 54.76 37.45
C GLU A 355 -26.54 54.48 38.96
N ALA A 356 -26.04 55.50 39.67
CA ALA A 356 -26.45 55.95 40.99
C ALA A 356 -26.98 54.90 42.00
N GLN A 357 -26.10 54.46 42.90
CA GLN A 357 -26.49 54.15 44.27
C GLN A 357 -25.88 55.20 45.21
N ARG A 358 -26.62 56.32 45.30
CA ARG A 358 -26.52 57.35 46.33
C ARG A 358 -27.94 57.77 46.70
N ALA A 359 -28.51 57.08 47.68
CA ALA A 359 -29.66 57.45 48.51
C ALA A 359 -29.82 56.31 49.53
N ASP A 360 -29.95 56.48 50.83
CA ASP A 360 -29.81 57.56 51.80
C ASP A 360 -29.51 56.87 53.15
#